data_AF-A0A4W5QTE9-F1
#
_entry.id   AF-A0A4W5QTE9-F1
#
_cell.length_a   1.000
_cell.length_b   1.000
_cell.length_c   1.000
_cell.angle_alpha   90.00
_cell.angle_beta   90.00
_cell.angle_gamma   90.00
#
_symmetry.space_group_name_H-M   'P 1'
#
loop_
_entity.id
_entity.type
_entity.pdbx_description
1 polymer ?
#
loop_
_entity_poly.entity_id
_entity_poly.type
_entity_poly.pdbx_seq_one_letter_code
_entity_poly.pdbx_strand_id
1 'polypeptide(L)'
;MVEVQLPDVALPSCLCAEGQKLERAGVIKDIFPLHDQQRLNDLVRRWYSKKQIWRQPLDAIQSYFGGTMAFYFSFLQFYTWALVPPAFLGLVLTFLLPGDGLGGGVVKEQAGEGVMEEEDYGPSVSGHMVQAVFSMLWSTLFIEFWKRRSSSLSHRWGTWHLTERFAEPRPGFHGTLGINPVTGRLEPLFPEWQRQLRVGLVSLPLVGLFLGLVVLGMTGFYHGEALVEGFHQDSGSLFSGALLYLPSTAHTVYTTILKNVYHAVAMQLTKWENHREESSFQNHHITKVLL
;
A
#
# COMPACT_ATOMS: atom_id res chain seq x y z
N MET A 1 -18.54 -32.85 12.39
CA MET A 1 -18.36 -31.46 11.91
C MET A 1 -18.79 -30.59 13.07
N VAL A 2 -17.85 -29.93 13.75
CA VAL A 2 -18.14 -29.22 15.02
C VAL A 2 -18.05 -27.73 14.74
N GLU A 3 -19.22 -27.10 14.66
CA GLU A 3 -19.34 -25.65 14.66
C GLU A 3 -19.21 -25.19 16.12
N VAL A 4 -18.03 -24.67 16.48
CA VAL A 4 -17.76 -24.22 17.84
C VAL A 4 -18.17 -22.76 17.94
N GLN A 5 -19.37 -22.52 18.46
CA GLN A 5 -19.90 -21.19 18.72
C GLN A 5 -19.33 -20.66 20.04
N LEU A 6 -18.51 -19.61 19.97
CA LEU A 6 -17.91 -18.97 21.15
C LEU A 6 -18.54 -17.57 21.35
N PRO A 7 -18.92 -17.22 22.59
CA PRO A 7 -19.51 -15.91 22.91
C PRO A 7 -18.49 -14.76 22.83
N ASP A 8 -19.01 -13.53 22.75
CA ASP A 8 -18.36 -12.20 22.54
C ASP A 8 -17.25 -11.78 23.53
N VAL A 9 -16.69 -12.70 24.30
CA VAL A 9 -15.56 -12.40 25.19
C VAL A 9 -14.28 -12.52 24.36
N ALA A 10 -13.49 -11.45 24.33
CA ALA A 10 -12.14 -11.46 23.78
C ALA A 10 -11.44 -12.77 24.17
N LEU A 11 -11.21 -13.64 23.19
CA LEU A 11 -10.63 -14.95 23.45
C LEU A 11 -9.33 -14.73 24.23
N PRO A 12 -9.11 -15.45 25.34
CA PRO A 12 -7.80 -15.50 25.96
C PRO A 12 -6.79 -15.83 24.87
N SER A 13 -5.65 -15.14 24.83
CA SER A 13 -4.61 -15.31 23.81
C SER A 13 -4.29 -16.79 23.53
N CYS A 14 -4.32 -17.60 24.60
CA CYS A 14 -4.14 -19.05 24.57
C CYS A 14 -5.16 -19.82 23.69
N LEU A 15 -6.44 -19.42 23.69
CA LEU A 15 -7.51 -20.06 22.92
C LEU A 15 -7.37 -19.78 21.41
N CYS A 16 -6.92 -18.58 21.04
CA CYS A 16 -6.58 -18.27 19.65
C CYS A 16 -5.38 -19.09 19.18
N ALA A 17 -4.34 -19.21 20.00
CA ALA A 17 -3.15 -20.00 19.66
C ALA A 17 -3.45 -21.50 19.50
N GLU A 18 -4.34 -22.07 20.33
CA GLU A 18 -4.81 -23.45 20.20
C GLU A 18 -5.72 -23.64 18.98
N GLY A 19 -6.65 -22.71 18.73
CA GLY A 19 -7.50 -22.73 17.55
C GLY A 19 -6.70 -22.74 16.24
N GLN A 20 -5.64 -21.94 16.17
CA GLN A 20 -4.75 -21.87 15.00
C GLN A 20 -3.93 -23.15 14.78
N LYS A 21 -3.60 -23.90 15.85
CA LYS A 21 -2.95 -25.22 15.71
C LYS A 21 -3.93 -26.25 15.15
N LEU A 22 -5.19 -26.21 15.57
CA LEU A 22 -6.24 -27.11 15.11
C LEU A 22 -6.65 -26.83 13.65
N GLU A 23 -6.60 -25.57 13.22
CA GLU A 23 -6.80 -25.18 11.81
C GLU A 23 -5.75 -25.83 10.90
N ARG A 24 -4.48 -25.82 11.31
CA ARG A 24 -3.38 -26.46 10.57
C ARG A 24 -3.44 -27.96 10.53
N ALA A 25 -3.94 -28.57 11.60
CA ALA A 25 -4.20 -29.99 11.65
C ALA A 25 -5.37 -30.41 10.74
N GLY A 26 -6.06 -29.45 10.09
CA GLY A 26 -7.23 -29.70 9.25
C GLY A 26 -8.47 -30.08 10.04
N VAL A 27 -8.47 -29.86 11.36
CA VAL A 27 -9.57 -30.20 12.26
C VAL A 27 -10.64 -29.10 12.26
N ILE A 28 -10.21 -27.84 12.19
CA ILE A 28 -11.08 -26.66 12.07
C ILE A 28 -10.85 -26.06 10.68
N LYS A 29 -11.94 -25.65 10.01
CA LYS A 29 -11.85 -25.03 8.69
C LYS A 29 -11.42 -23.56 8.80
N ASP A 30 -12.19 -22.75 9.51
CA ASP A 30 -11.99 -21.31 9.69
C ASP A 30 -12.55 -20.86 11.05
N ILE A 31 -11.98 -19.81 11.63
CA ILE A 31 -12.49 -19.15 12.85
C ILE A 31 -12.72 -17.67 12.51
N PHE A 32 -13.96 -17.19 12.61
CA PHE A 32 -14.31 -15.80 12.34
C PHE A 32 -15.30 -15.26 13.39
N PRO A 33 -15.21 -13.96 13.76
CA PRO A 33 -16.17 -13.35 14.66
C PRO A 33 -17.51 -13.12 13.95
N LEU A 34 -18.61 -13.29 14.70
CA LEU A 34 -19.96 -12.96 14.22
C LEU A 34 -20.20 -11.44 14.33
N HIS A 35 -20.97 -10.90 13.39
CA HIS A 35 -21.34 -9.49 13.41
C HIS A 35 -22.58 -9.24 14.29
N ASP A 36 -22.51 -8.24 15.15
CA ASP A 36 -23.68 -7.65 15.79
C ASP A 36 -24.38 -6.69 14.83
N GLN A 37 -25.47 -7.19 14.22
CA GLN A 37 -26.21 -6.46 13.20
C GLN A 37 -26.88 -5.18 13.74
N GLN A 38 -27.21 -5.11 15.03
CA GLN A 38 -27.83 -3.89 15.58
C GLN A 38 -26.81 -2.76 15.64
N ARG A 39 -25.65 -3.03 16.23
CA ARG A 39 -24.56 -2.04 16.34
C ARG A 39 -24.01 -1.64 14.98
N LEU A 40 -23.92 -2.57 14.03
CA LEU A 40 -23.48 -2.28 12.67
C LEU A 40 -24.45 -1.34 11.95
N ASN A 41 -25.76 -1.61 12.02
CA ASN A 41 -26.77 -0.76 11.37
C ASN A 41 -26.78 0.65 11.95
N ASP A 42 -26.62 0.80 13.27
CA ASP A 42 -26.50 2.10 13.91
C ASP A 42 -25.22 2.85 13.51
N LEU A 43 -24.10 2.13 13.41
CA LEU A 43 -22.83 2.69 12.92
C LEU A 43 -22.97 3.20 11.49
N VAL A 44 -23.52 2.38 10.58
CA VAL A 44 -23.74 2.73 9.16
C VAL A 44 -24.64 3.96 9.05
N ARG A 45 -25.76 3.99 9.79
CA ARG A 45 -26.69 5.13 9.79
C ARG A 45 -26.01 6.43 10.24
N ARG A 46 -25.17 6.37 11.28
CA ARG A 46 -24.42 7.53 11.77
C ARG A 46 -23.31 7.96 10.81
N TRP A 47 -22.59 7.00 10.25
CA TRP A 47 -21.44 7.25 9.38
C TRP A 47 -21.86 7.92 8.06
N TYR A 48 -22.89 7.39 7.40
CA TYR A 48 -23.37 7.93 6.11
C TYR A 48 -24.44 9.03 6.25
N SER A 49 -24.71 9.51 7.47
CA SER A 49 -25.65 10.62 7.67
C SER A 49 -25.10 11.90 7.03
N LYS A 50 -25.94 12.64 6.29
CA LYS A 50 -25.57 13.88 5.59
C LYS A 50 -24.89 14.93 6.50
N LYS A 51 -25.16 14.91 7.81
CA LYS A 51 -24.55 15.83 8.79
C LYS A 51 -23.06 15.55 9.05
N GLN A 52 -22.56 14.38 8.67
CA GLN A 52 -21.26 13.87 9.11
C GLN A 52 -20.33 13.41 7.97
N ILE A 53 -20.69 13.74 6.73
CA ILE A 53 -19.88 13.53 5.50
C ILE A 53 -18.42 13.98 5.67
N TRP A 54 -18.21 15.04 6.44
CA TRP A 54 -16.88 15.66 6.62
C TRP A 54 -16.08 15.11 7.81
N ARG A 55 -16.72 14.41 8.76
CA ARG A 55 -16.09 13.99 10.02
C ARG A 55 -16.51 12.58 10.45
N GLN A 56 -15.76 11.58 9.98
CA GLN A 56 -16.06 10.18 10.24
C GLN A 56 -16.01 9.86 11.75
N PRO A 57 -16.92 9.01 12.28
CA PRO A 57 -16.95 8.62 13.69
C PRO A 57 -15.89 7.55 14.00
N LEU A 58 -14.61 7.96 14.05
CA LEU A 58 -13.47 7.06 14.18
C LEU A 58 -13.50 6.18 15.44
N ASP A 59 -14.00 6.70 16.56
CA ASP A 59 -14.05 5.93 17.82
C ASP A 59 -15.10 4.81 17.78
N ALA A 60 -16.21 5.05 17.08
CA ALA A 60 -17.23 4.02 16.90
C ALA A 60 -16.73 2.90 15.97
N ILE A 61 -15.99 3.28 14.91
CA ILE A 61 -15.31 2.33 14.02
C ILE A 61 -14.28 1.51 14.80
N GLN A 62 -13.47 2.16 15.64
CA GLN A 62 -12.47 1.47 16.48
C GLN A 62 -13.11 0.47 17.44
N SER A 63 -14.23 0.84 18.07
CA SER A 63 -14.92 -0.04 19.02
C SER A 63 -15.55 -1.28 18.40
N TYR A 64 -15.88 -1.23 17.10
CA TYR A 64 -16.55 -2.34 16.39
C TYR A 64 -15.57 -3.18 15.55
N PHE A 65 -14.69 -2.53 14.77
CA PHE A 65 -13.74 -3.20 13.86
C PHE A 65 -12.31 -3.32 14.41
N GLY A 66 -12.01 -2.67 15.54
CA GLY A 66 -10.68 -2.65 16.14
C GLY A 66 -9.77 -1.51 15.64
N GLY A 67 -8.58 -1.42 16.25
CA GLY A 67 -7.62 -0.33 16.02
C GLY A 67 -7.09 -0.26 14.58
N THR A 68 -6.74 -1.40 13.98
CA THR A 68 -6.14 -1.44 12.63
C THR A 68 -7.07 -0.84 11.57
N MET A 69 -8.35 -1.21 11.56
CA MET A 69 -9.33 -0.66 10.62
C MET A 69 -9.62 0.81 10.90
N ALA A 70 -9.68 1.21 12.18
CA ALA A 70 -9.87 2.62 12.54
C ALA A 70 -8.70 3.51 12.10
N PHE A 71 -7.45 3.02 12.16
CA PHE A 71 -6.30 3.72 11.61
C PHE A 71 -6.38 3.87 10.10
N TYR A 72 -6.82 2.85 9.37
CA TYR A 72 -7.05 2.93 7.92
C TYR A 72 -8.07 4.02 7.56
N PHE A 73 -9.25 4.03 8.19
CA PHE A 73 -10.27 5.05 7.92
C PHE A 73 -9.84 6.46 8.37
N SER A 74 -9.10 6.56 9.48
CA SER A 74 -8.50 7.82 9.92
C SER A 74 -7.49 8.36 8.92
N PHE A 75 -6.63 7.48 8.37
CA PHE A 75 -5.67 7.84 7.32
C PHE A 75 -6.38 8.28 6.06
N LEU A 76 -7.39 7.53 5.62
CA LEU A 76 -8.18 7.85 4.44
C LEU A 76 -8.81 9.24 4.57
N GLN A 77 -9.48 9.53 5.69
CA GLN A 77 -10.06 10.84 5.94
C GLN A 77 -9.00 11.95 5.93
N PHE A 78 -7.85 11.73 6.59
CA PHE A 78 -6.76 12.68 6.62
C PHE A 78 -6.18 12.94 5.22
N TYR A 79 -5.98 11.89 4.44
CA TYR A 79 -5.48 11.94 3.07
C TYR A 79 -6.42 12.70 2.14
N THR A 80 -7.73 12.47 2.22
CA THR A 80 -8.72 13.22 1.42
C THR A 80 -8.67 14.72 1.69
N TRP A 81 -8.54 15.13 2.96
CA TRP A 81 -8.38 16.55 3.31
C TRP A 81 -7.01 17.11 2.90
N ALA A 82 -5.96 16.30 2.97
CA ALA A 82 -4.62 16.70 2.57
C ALA A 82 -4.45 16.87 1.05
N LEU A 83 -5.33 16.28 0.23
CA LEU A 83 -5.32 16.49 -1.22
C LEU A 83 -5.98 17.81 -1.66
N VAL A 84 -6.79 18.43 -0.79
CA VAL A 84 -7.51 19.67 -1.14
C VAL A 84 -6.54 20.83 -1.45
N PRO A 85 -5.47 21.11 -0.67
CA PRO A 85 -4.58 22.24 -0.96
C PRO A 85 -3.78 22.08 -2.27
N PRO A 86 -3.17 20.91 -2.58
CA PRO A 86 -2.57 20.67 -3.89
C PRO A 86 -3.55 20.78 -5.05
N ALA A 87 -4.77 20.22 -4.91
CA ALA A 87 -5.78 20.30 -5.95
C ALA A 87 -6.23 21.74 -6.21
N PHE A 88 -6.42 22.52 -5.14
CA PHE A 88 -6.77 23.93 -5.23
C PHE A 88 -5.65 24.74 -5.90
N LEU A 89 -4.39 24.53 -5.49
CA LEU A 89 -3.24 25.21 -6.11
C LEU A 89 -3.14 24.86 -7.60
N GLY A 90 -3.28 23.58 -7.96
CA GLY A 90 -3.27 23.15 -9.35
C GLY A 90 -4.35 23.83 -10.19
N LEU A 91 -5.59 23.88 -9.68
CA LEU A 91 -6.70 24.57 -10.33
C LEU A 91 -6.42 26.07 -10.48
N VAL A 92 -5.92 26.74 -9.43
CA VAL A 92 -5.57 28.16 -9.48
C VAL A 92 -4.50 28.42 -10.53
N LEU A 93 -3.44 27.61 -10.60
CA LEU A 93 -2.38 27.77 -11.60
C LEU A 93 -2.91 27.55 -13.03
N THR A 94 -3.80 26.59 -13.24
CA THR A 94 -4.37 26.30 -14.57
C THR A 94 -5.41 27.33 -15.03
N PHE A 95 -6.25 27.85 -14.14
CA PHE A 95 -7.40 28.69 -14.52
C PHE A 95 -7.23 30.20 -14.25
N LEU A 96 -6.43 30.60 -13.24
CA LEU A 96 -6.33 32.01 -12.78
C LEU A 96 -5.07 32.75 -13.27
N LEU A 97 -4.11 32.08 -13.91
CA LEU A 97 -2.94 32.72 -14.52
C LEU A 97 -3.01 32.65 -16.06
N PRO A 98 -3.80 33.52 -16.70
CA PRO A 98 -3.82 33.65 -18.16
C PRO A 98 -2.67 34.55 -18.62
N GLY A 99 -1.46 34.00 -18.70
CA GLY A 99 -0.30 34.71 -19.24
C GLY A 99 0.74 33.71 -19.74
N ASP A 100 0.75 33.49 -21.06
CA ASP A 100 1.82 32.84 -21.86
C ASP A 100 2.52 31.60 -21.31
N GLY A 101 1.82 30.72 -20.59
CA GLY A 101 2.40 29.43 -20.18
C GLY A 101 1.45 28.29 -19.91
N LEU A 102 0.13 28.50 -19.88
CA LEU A 102 -0.79 27.46 -19.40
C LEU A 102 -2.17 27.48 -20.10
N GLY A 103 -2.18 27.65 -21.42
CA GLY A 103 -3.38 27.51 -22.27
C GLY A 103 -3.25 26.46 -23.39
N GLY A 104 -2.06 25.92 -23.64
CA GLY A 104 -1.82 24.93 -24.69
C GLY A 104 -0.80 23.90 -24.26
N GLY A 105 -1.24 22.78 -23.68
CA GLY A 105 -0.35 21.65 -23.40
C GLY A 105 -0.60 20.91 -22.10
N VAL A 106 -1.82 20.41 -21.88
CA VAL A 106 -2.02 19.29 -20.92
C VAL A 106 -2.00 17.93 -21.66
N VAL A 107 -1.82 17.91 -22.99
CA VAL A 107 -1.42 16.67 -23.71
C VAL A 107 -0.51 17.03 -24.87
N LYS A 108 0.80 17.01 -24.67
CA LYS A 108 1.77 16.59 -25.68
C LYS A 108 2.99 15.98 -24.98
N GLU A 109 2.99 14.67 -24.94
CA GLU A 109 4.23 13.90 -24.87
C GLU A 109 4.82 13.84 -26.29
N GLN A 110 6.16 13.98 -26.36
CA GLN A 110 7.09 13.80 -27.47
C GLN A 110 7.13 14.82 -28.63
N ALA A 111 8.22 15.59 -28.65
CA ALA A 111 9.17 15.68 -29.77
C ALA A 111 10.43 16.44 -29.29
N GLY A 112 11.61 15.87 -29.48
CA GLY A 112 12.85 16.60 -29.23
C GLY A 112 13.10 17.63 -30.31
N GLU A 113 13.54 18.84 -29.93
CA GLU A 113 14.49 19.62 -30.70
C GLU A 113 15.03 20.74 -29.83
N GLY A 114 16.35 20.88 -29.80
CA GLY A 114 17.01 21.98 -29.10
C GLY A 114 16.71 23.29 -29.80
N VAL A 115 16.05 24.20 -29.08
CA VAL A 115 16.06 25.62 -29.40
C VAL A 115 16.30 26.36 -28.09
N MET A 116 17.46 27.02 -28.01
CA MET A 116 17.73 28.04 -27.02
C MET A 116 16.81 29.22 -27.33
N GLU A 117 15.76 29.41 -26.54
CA GLU A 117 14.99 30.66 -26.55
C GLU A 117 15.63 31.65 -25.56
N GLU A 118 15.77 32.89 -26.03
CA GLU A 118 16.40 34.03 -25.34
C GLU A 118 15.85 34.26 -23.93
N GLU A 119 16.75 34.41 -22.96
CA GLU A 119 16.44 34.87 -21.60
C GLU A 119 15.96 36.33 -21.63
N ASP A 120 14.65 36.54 -21.44
CA ASP A 120 14.14 37.84 -20.98
C ASP A 120 14.29 37.92 -19.46
N TYR A 121 15.20 38.77 -18.99
CA TYR A 121 15.62 38.93 -17.60
C TYR A 121 14.59 39.74 -16.80
N GLY A 122 13.39 39.20 -16.63
CA GLY A 122 12.42 39.61 -15.60
C GLY A 122 12.29 38.50 -14.55
N PRO A 123 11.92 38.77 -13.28
CA PRO A 123 11.70 37.72 -12.30
C PRO A 123 10.35 37.04 -12.54
N SER A 124 10.17 36.40 -13.70
CA SER A 124 9.00 35.57 -13.98
C SER A 124 9.21 34.21 -13.32
N VAL A 125 8.82 34.12 -12.06
CA VAL A 125 8.71 32.84 -11.35
C VAL A 125 7.74 31.95 -12.14
N SER A 126 8.28 30.99 -12.90
CA SER A 126 7.49 30.03 -13.67
C SER A 126 6.54 29.27 -12.72
N GLY A 127 5.25 29.20 -13.06
CA GLY A 127 4.24 28.56 -12.21
C GLY A 127 4.57 27.11 -11.82
N HIS A 128 5.32 26.41 -12.69
CA HIS A 128 5.82 25.06 -12.42
C HIS A 128 6.83 25.02 -11.27
N MET A 129 7.68 26.04 -11.13
CA MET A 129 8.63 26.15 -10.01
C MET A 129 7.89 26.33 -8.68
N VAL A 130 6.85 27.17 -8.66
CA VAL A 130 5.99 27.36 -7.48
C VAL A 130 5.31 26.05 -7.09
N GLN A 131 4.75 25.33 -8.08
CA GLN A 131 4.10 24.04 -7.87
C GLN A 131 5.08 22.99 -7.32
N ALA A 132 6.30 22.92 -7.83
CA ALA A 132 7.32 21.97 -7.39
C ALA A 132 7.74 22.23 -5.94
N VAL A 133 8.07 23.48 -5.60
CA VAL A 133 8.44 23.88 -4.24
C VAL A 133 7.29 23.61 -3.27
N PHE A 134 6.07 23.97 -3.65
CA PHE A 134 4.89 23.65 -2.86
C PHE A 134 4.72 22.15 -2.66
N SER A 135 4.88 21.32 -3.69
CA SER A 135 4.71 19.87 -3.61
C SER A 135 5.74 19.21 -2.67
N MET A 136 7.00 19.68 -2.71
CA MET A 136 8.04 19.23 -1.78
C MET A 136 7.72 19.59 -0.33
N LEU A 137 7.31 20.84 -0.08
CA LEU A 137 6.93 21.29 1.26
C LEU A 137 5.66 20.59 1.75
N TRP A 138 4.66 20.45 0.90
CA TRP A 138 3.40 19.81 1.27
C TRP A 138 3.58 18.32 1.60
N SER A 139 4.43 17.61 0.85
CA SER A 139 4.74 16.20 1.13
C SER A 139 5.37 16.01 2.52
N THR A 140 6.32 16.88 2.89
CA THR A 140 6.94 16.82 4.23
C THR A 140 5.96 17.21 5.34
N LEU A 141 5.13 18.24 5.14
CA LEU A 141 4.08 18.62 6.09
C LEU A 141 3.03 17.51 6.26
N PHE A 142 2.62 16.88 5.15
CA PHE A 142 1.65 15.79 5.14
C PHE A 142 2.09 14.64 6.05
N ILE A 143 3.32 14.16 5.87
CA ILE A 143 3.81 13.03 6.66
C ILE A 143 3.98 13.38 8.14
N GLU A 144 4.44 14.59 8.47
CA GLU A 144 4.60 15.03 9.86
C GLU A 144 3.25 15.24 10.57
N PHE A 145 2.28 15.83 9.89
CA PHE A 145 0.92 15.94 10.42
C PHE A 145 0.25 14.57 10.59
N TRP A 146 0.50 13.63 9.66
CA TRP A 146 0.02 12.27 9.83
C TRP A 146 0.65 11.59 11.06
N LYS A 147 1.97 11.67 11.24
CA LYS A 147 2.66 11.11 12.40
C LYS A 147 2.09 11.64 13.71
N ARG A 148 1.90 12.97 13.81
CA ARG A 148 1.29 13.62 14.98
C ARG A 148 -0.14 13.14 15.23
N ARG A 149 -0.98 13.06 14.19
CA ARG A 149 -2.36 12.59 14.29
C ARG A 149 -2.43 11.12 14.70
N SER A 150 -1.58 10.28 14.10
CA SER A 150 -1.49 8.85 14.39
C SER A 150 -1.10 8.61 15.85
N SER A 151 -0.10 9.34 16.37
CA SER A 151 0.31 9.29 17.78
C SER A 151 -0.80 9.73 18.74
N SER A 152 -1.54 10.80 18.42
CA SER A 152 -2.67 11.24 19.23
C SER A 152 -3.79 10.17 19.30
N LEU A 153 -4.08 9.51 18.18
CA LEU A 153 -5.09 8.46 18.13
C LEU A 153 -4.65 7.17 18.81
N SER A 154 -3.38 6.76 18.65
CA SER A 154 -2.84 5.56 19.31
C SER A 154 -2.83 5.70 20.83
N HIS A 155 -2.56 6.92 21.33
CA HIS A 155 -2.66 7.21 22.75
C HIS A 155 -4.12 7.20 23.23
N ARG A 156 -5.03 7.85 22.49
CA ARG A 156 -6.45 7.92 22.83
C ARG A 156 -7.13 6.55 22.87
N TRP A 157 -6.74 5.65 21.96
CA TRP A 157 -7.25 4.28 21.90
C TRP A 157 -6.47 3.30 22.78
N GLY A 158 -5.41 3.75 23.46
CA GLY A 158 -4.59 2.92 24.34
C GLY A 158 -3.75 1.86 23.64
N THR A 159 -3.66 1.87 22.31
CA THR A 159 -2.97 0.84 21.51
C THR A 159 -1.46 1.05 21.41
N TRP A 160 -0.92 2.18 21.90
CA TRP A 160 0.49 2.53 21.77
C TRP A 160 1.47 1.53 22.44
N HIS A 161 1.16 1.06 23.66
CA HIS A 161 2.07 0.18 24.42
C HIS A 161 1.74 -1.31 24.35
N LEU A 162 0.58 -1.68 23.80
CA LEU A 162 0.10 -3.06 23.81
C LEU A 162 0.77 -3.92 22.74
N THR A 163 1.08 -3.34 21.57
CA THR A 163 1.57 -4.07 20.39
C THR A 163 2.96 -4.67 20.58
N GLU A 164 3.88 -3.99 21.29
CA GLU A 164 5.27 -4.46 21.43
C GLU A 164 5.50 -5.39 22.64
N ARG A 165 4.71 -5.26 23.72
CA ARG A 165 4.95 -6.03 24.96
C ARG A 165 4.36 -7.44 24.99
N PHE A 166 3.35 -7.71 24.17
CA PHE A 166 2.55 -8.94 24.29
C PHE A 166 2.31 -9.66 22.96
N ALA A 167 3.07 -9.33 21.91
CA ALA A 167 2.91 -10.01 20.65
C ALA A 167 3.40 -11.46 20.76
N GLU A 168 2.45 -12.38 20.62
CA GLU A 168 2.73 -13.80 20.63
C GLU A 168 3.39 -14.22 19.31
N PRO A 169 4.23 -15.27 19.34
CA PRO A 169 4.78 -15.83 18.11
C PRO A 169 3.64 -16.23 17.19
N ARG A 170 3.73 -15.83 15.92
CA ARG A 170 2.77 -16.26 14.91
C ARG A 170 2.75 -17.79 14.87
N PRO A 171 1.61 -18.43 14.54
CA PRO A 171 1.52 -19.89 14.49
C PRO A 171 2.58 -20.51 13.57
N GLY A 172 2.98 -19.82 12.50
CA GLY A 172 3.93 -20.29 11.47
C GLY A 172 5.39 -20.25 11.89
N PHE A 173 5.65 -19.72 13.08
CA PHE A 173 7.00 -19.59 13.58
C PHE A 173 7.50 -20.92 14.14
N HIS A 174 8.66 -21.35 13.66
CA HIS A 174 9.31 -22.59 14.08
C HIS A 174 10.76 -22.32 14.46
N GLY A 175 11.30 -23.09 15.40
CA GLY A 175 12.64 -22.90 15.92
C GLY A 175 12.98 -23.89 17.01
N THR A 176 14.18 -23.76 17.57
CA THR A 176 14.59 -24.56 18.73
C THR A 176 13.86 -24.06 19.97
N LEU A 177 13.28 -24.95 20.76
CA LEU A 177 12.64 -24.58 22.03
C LEU A 177 13.69 -24.02 22.99
N GLY A 178 13.44 -22.82 23.51
CA GLY A 178 14.32 -22.16 24.48
C GLY A 178 13.53 -21.22 25.39
N ILE A 179 14.17 -20.76 26.45
CA ILE A 179 13.57 -19.81 27.38
C ILE A 179 13.78 -18.41 26.83
N ASN A 180 12.69 -17.68 26.60
CA ASN A 180 12.74 -16.30 26.15
C ASN A 180 13.26 -15.41 27.31
N PRO A 181 14.34 -14.62 27.11
CA PRO A 181 14.93 -13.81 28.18
C PRO A 181 14.03 -12.66 28.66
N VAL A 182 13.04 -12.26 27.87
CA VAL A 182 12.11 -11.16 28.21
C VAL A 182 10.86 -11.68 28.90
N THR A 183 10.25 -12.75 28.38
CA THR A 183 8.98 -13.28 28.91
C THR A 183 9.19 -14.39 29.95
N GLY A 184 10.36 -15.01 29.99
CA GLY A 184 10.66 -16.18 30.84
C GLY A 184 9.91 -17.45 30.43
N ARG A 185 9.16 -17.43 29.31
CA ARG A 185 8.36 -18.56 28.82
C ARG A 185 9.17 -19.46 27.90
N LEU A 186 8.82 -20.74 27.86
CA LEU A 186 9.37 -21.69 26.89
C LEU A 186 8.71 -21.45 25.53
N GLU A 187 9.46 -20.89 24.59
CA GLU A 187 8.99 -20.51 23.25
C GLU A 187 9.98 -21.02 22.19
N PRO A 188 9.54 -21.26 20.94
CA PRO A 188 10.47 -21.50 19.85
C PRO A 188 11.34 -20.25 19.63
N LEU A 189 12.65 -20.41 19.52
CA LEU A 189 13.62 -19.36 19.22
C LEU A 189 14.29 -19.65 17.87
N PHE A 190 14.50 -18.61 17.07
CA PHE A 190 15.18 -18.68 15.79
C PHE A 190 16.31 -17.64 15.75
N PRO A 191 17.56 -18.03 15.44
CA PRO A 191 18.69 -17.10 15.43
C PRO A 191 18.53 -16.03 14.34
N GLU A 192 18.69 -14.77 14.72
CA GLU A 192 18.40 -13.63 13.84
C GLU A 192 19.38 -13.51 12.67
N TRP A 193 20.65 -13.84 12.89
CA TRP A 193 21.68 -13.78 11.83
C TRP A 193 21.35 -14.72 10.67
N GLN A 194 20.80 -15.91 10.95
CA GLN A 194 20.38 -16.84 9.90
C GLN A 194 19.22 -16.25 9.10
N ARG A 195 18.27 -15.59 9.76
CA ARG A 195 17.16 -14.89 9.10
C ARG A 195 17.68 -13.77 8.21
N GLN A 196 18.59 -12.94 8.72
CA GLN A 196 19.18 -11.85 7.95
C GLN A 196 19.94 -12.36 6.73
N LEU A 197 20.66 -13.48 6.83
CA LEU A 197 21.28 -14.13 5.67
C LEU A 197 20.26 -14.62 4.64
N ARG A 198 19.15 -15.22 5.09
CA ARG A 198 18.05 -15.65 4.20
C ARG A 198 17.46 -14.46 3.44
N VAL A 199 17.18 -13.36 4.13
CA VAL A 199 16.65 -12.12 3.53
C VAL A 199 17.68 -11.52 2.56
N GLY A 200 18.93 -11.39 2.98
CA GLY A 200 19.97 -10.74 2.20
C GLY A 200 20.39 -11.51 0.94
N LEU A 201 20.64 -12.82 1.07
CA LEU A 201 21.20 -13.64 -0.01
C LEU A 201 20.16 -14.23 -0.96
N VAL A 202 18.91 -14.38 -0.55
CA VAL A 202 17.87 -15.01 -1.37
C VAL A 202 16.77 -14.00 -1.73
N SER A 203 16.24 -13.30 -0.74
CA SER A 203 15.06 -12.45 -0.96
C SER A 203 15.39 -11.19 -1.75
N LEU A 204 16.43 -10.45 -1.36
CA LEU A 204 16.85 -9.24 -2.09
C LEU A 204 17.20 -9.48 -3.57
N PRO A 205 18.03 -10.48 -3.94
CA PRO A 205 18.33 -10.71 -5.35
C PRO A 205 17.11 -11.20 -6.14
N LEU A 206 16.21 -11.97 -5.52
CA LEU A 206 14.99 -12.41 -6.20
C LEU A 206 14.05 -11.23 -6.48
N VAL A 207 13.85 -10.33 -5.51
CA VAL A 207 13.08 -9.10 -5.71
C VAL A 207 13.73 -8.24 -6.80
N GLY A 208 15.05 -8.08 -6.77
CA GLY A 208 15.80 -7.37 -7.81
C GLY A 208 15.65 -7.99 -9.21
N LEU A 209 15.58 -9.32 -9.31
CA LEU A 209 15.31 -10.02 -10.57
C LEU A 209 13.93 -9.68 -11.11
N PHE A 210 12.88 -9.71 -10.28
CA PHE A 210 11.53 -9.35 -10.71
C PHE A 210 11.41 -7.87 -11.10
N LEU A 211 12.07 -6.97 -10.36
CA LEU A 211 12.19 -5.56 -10.73
C LEU A 211 12.86 -5.41 -12.10
N GLY A 212 13.94 -6.17 -12.36
CA GLY A 212 14.59 -6.23 -13.66
C GLY A 212 13.67 -6.72 -14.79
N LEU A 213 12.85 -7.75 -14.54
CA LEU A 213 11.86 -8.22 -15.51
C LEU A 213 10.81 -7.15 -15.84
N VAL A 214 10.35 -6.38 -14.85
CA VAL A 214 9.43 -5.25 -15.07
C VAL A 214 10.08 -4.20 -15.97
N VAL A 215 11.34 -3.83 -15.70
CA VAL A 215 12.08 -2.87 -16.53
C VAL A 215 12.27 -3.38 -17.96
N LEU A 216 12.62 -4.66 -18.14
CA LEU A 216 12.73 -5.28 -19.46
C LEU A 216 11.38 -5.29 -20.21
N GLY A 217 10.28 -5.59 -19.51
CA GLY A 217 8.93 -5.52 -20.06
C GLY A 217 8.53 -4.11 -20.49
N MET A 218 8.99 -3.08 -19.76
CA MET A 218 8.79 -1.68 -20.12
C MET A 218 9.58 -1.27 -21.36
N THR A 219 10.86 -1.67 -21.44
CA THR A 219 11.67 -1.45 -22.65
C THR A 219 11.07 -2.15 -23.87
N GLY A 220 10.57 -3.38 -23.68
CA GLY A 220 9.86 -4.12 -24.74
C GLY A 220 8.57 -3.43 -25.18
N PHE A 221 7.84 -2.81 -24.26
CA PHE A 221 6.65 -2.01 -24.58
C PHE A 221 7.01 -0.82 -25.49
N TYR A 222 7.99 0.00 -25.10
CA TYR A 222 8.40 1.14 -25.92
C TYR A 222 8.94 0.74 -27.29
N HIS A 223 9.69 -0.37 -27.37
CA HIS A 223 10.15 -0.88 -28.65
C HIS A 223 8.99 -1.36 -29.53
N GLY A 224 8.03 -2.07 -28.94
CA GLY A 224 6.83 -2.53 -29.66
C GLY A 224 5.95 -1.37 -30.14
N GLU A 225 5.80 -0.33 -29.33
CA GLU A 225 5.09 0.91 -29.71
C GLU A 225 5.77 1.58 -30.91
N ALA A 226 7.08 1.79 -30.85
CA ALA A 226 7.84 2.40 -31.94
C ALA A 226 7.73 1.62 -33.26
N LEU A 227 7.72 0.28 -33.20
CA LEU A 227 7.55 -0.56 -34.39
C LEU A 227 6.15 -0.46 -34.99
N VAL A 228 5.12 -0.49 -34.15
CA VAL A 228 3.71 -0.41 -34.59
C VAL A 228 3.40 0.97 -35.14
N GLU A 229 3.93 2.02 -34.53
CA GLU A 229 3.79 3.40 -35.01
C GLU A 229 4.46 3.58 -36.38
N GLY A 230 5.69 3.07 -36.56
CA GLY A 230 6.35 3.07 -37.87
C GLY A 230 5.53 2.36 -38.95
N PHE A 231 4.99 1.18 -38.66
CA PHE A 231 4.13 0.45 -39.59
C PHE A 231 2.79 1.16 -39.90
N HIS A 232 2.24 1.89 -38.92
CA HIS A 232 1.02 2.67 -39.10
C HIS A 232 1.23 3.83 -40.07
N GLN A 233 2.35 4.55 -39.93
CA GLN A 233 2.74 5.64 -40.84
C GLN A 233 2.84 5.15 -42.30
N ASP A 234 3.36 3.94 -42.52
CA ASP A 234 3.53 3.36 -43.86
C ASP A 234 2.22 2.84 -44.48
N SER A 235 1.31 2.29 -43.67
CA SER A 235 0.13 1.56 -44.18
C SER A 235 -1.15 2.40 -44.28
N GLY A 236 -1.32 3.44 -43.45
CA GLY A 236 -2.45 4.38 -43.50
C GLY A 236 -3.87 3.77 -43.40
N SER A 237 -4.01 2.50 -43.01
CA SER A 237 -5.27 1.75 -43.01
C SER A 237 -6.01 1.81 -41.66
N LEU A 238 -7.33 1.67 -41.66
CA LEU A 238 -8.12 1.53 -40.43
C LEU A 238 -7.67 0.34 -39.56
N PHE A 239 -7.14 -0.72 -40.18
CA PHE A 239 -6.58 -1.86 -39.47
C PHE A 239 -5.28 -1.52 -38.73
N SER A 240 -4.42 -0.65 -39.30
CA SER A 240 -3.21 -0.23 -38.61
C SER A 240 -3.53 0.69 -37.43
N GLY A 241 -4.63 1.46 -37.49
CA GLY A 241 -5.13 2.22 -36.34
C GLY A 241 -5.55 1.35 -35.14
N ALA A 242 -6.16 0.18 -35.39
CA ALA A 242 -6.48 -0.77 -34.33
C ALA A 242 -5.23 -1.44 -33.72
N LEU A 243 -4.16 -1.58 -34.51
CA LEU A 243 -2.91 -2.21 -34.08
C LEU A 243 -2.16 -1.39 -33.02
N LEU A 244 -2.33 -0.05 -32.98
CA LEU A 244 -1.69 0.83 -31.99
C LEU A 244 -2.08 0.48 -30.54
N TYR A 245 -3.27 -0.08 -30.30
CA TYR A 245 -3.69 -0.49 -28.96
C TYR A 245 -3.07 -1.82 -28.51
N LEU A 246 -2.45 -2.58 -29.43
CA LEU A 246 -1.95 -3.92 -29.15
C LEU A 246 -0.75 -3.93 -28.18
N PRO A 247 0.28 -3.08 -28.31
CA PRO A 247 1.37 -3.01 -27.33
C PRO A 247 0.89 -2.66 -25.92
N SER A 248 -0.04 -1.71 -25.78
CA SER A 248 -0.58 -1.28 -24.48
C SER A 248 -1.40 -2.38 -23.80
N THR A 249 -2.29 -3.04 -24.55
CA THR A 249 -3.07 -4.18 -24.03
C THR A 249 -2.18 -5.37 -23.67
N ALA A 250 -1.19 -5.69 -24.51
CA ALA A 250 -0.23 -6.75 -24.24
C ALA A 250 0.62 -6.46 -22.99
N HIS A 251 1.11 -5.23 -22.82
CA HIS A 251 1.85 -4.83 -21.63
C HIS A 251 1.00 -4.89 -20.35
N THR A 252 -0.27 -4.50 -20.43
CA THR A 252 -1.21 -4.61 -19.30
C THR A 252 -1.44 -6.07 -18.89
N VAL A 253 -1.60 -6.97 -19.86
CA VAL A 253 -1.74 -8.41 -19.59
C VAL A 253 -0.45 -8.98 -18.99
N TYR A 254 0.71 -8.64 -19.57
CA TYR A 254 2.03 -9.06 -19.08
C TYR A 254 2.25 -8.65 -17.62
N THR A 255 2.08 -7.37 -17.30
CA THR A 255 2.29 -6.85 -15.94
C THR A 255 1.30 -7.45 -14.93
N THR A 256 0.05 -7.69 -15.34
CA THR A 256 -0.95 -8.36 -14.48
C THR A 256 -0.54 -9.80 -14.14
N ILE A 257 -0.10 -10.57 -15.14
CA ILE A 257 0.39 -11.95 -14.92
C ILE A 257 1.63 -11.93 -14.02
N LEU A 258 2.60 -11.07 -14.33
CA LEU A 258 3.85 -10.96 -13.57
C LEU A 258 3.58 -10.58 -12.11
N LYS A 259 2.68 -9.62 -11.86
CA LYS A 259 2.24 -9.21 -10.51
C LYS A 259 1.66 -10.38 -9.73
N ASN A 260 0.77 -11.17 -10.33
CA ASN A 260 0.14 -12.31 -9.65
C ASN A 260 1.16 -13.39 -9.29
N VAL A 261 2.09 -13.70 -10.21
CA VAL A 261 3.20 -14.63 -9.95
C VAL A 261 4.10 -14.09 -8.84
N TYR A 262 4.49 -12.82 -8.92
CA TYR A 262 5.34 -12.19 -7.92
C TYR A 262 4.70 -12.19 -6.53
N HIS A 263 3.41 -11.88 -6.42
CA HIS A 263 2.70 -11.92 -5.14
C HIS A 263 2.75 -13.32 -4.50
N ALA A 264 2.54 -14.37 -5.29
CA ALA A 264 2.62 -15.76 -4.81
C ALA A 264 4.06 -16.11 -4.34
N VAL A 265 5.06 -15.72 -5.13
CA VAL A 265 6.48 -15.95 -4.81
C VAL A 265 6.89 -15.18 -3.55
N ALA A 266 6.55 -13.89 -3.47
CA ALA A 266 6.85 -13.02 -2.33
C ALA A 266 6.21 -13.56 -1.04
N MET A 267 5.01 -14.13 -1.13
CA MET A 267 4.38 -14.76 0.03
C MET A 267 5.11 -16.02 0.47
N GLN A 268 5.48 -16.89 -0.48
CA GLN A 268 6.23 -18.11 -0.15
C GLN A 268 7.61 -17.79 0.45
N LEU A 269 8.30 -16.82 -0.11
CA LEU A 269 9.59 -16.34 0.36
C LEU A 269 9.51 -15.78 1.78
N THR A 270 8.51 -14.95 2.06
CA THR A 270 8.31 -14.35 3.39
C THR A 270 7.91 -15.41 4.43
N LYS A 271 7.19 -16.46 4.03
CA LYS A 271 6.93 -17.64 4.88
C LYS A 271 8.23 -18.39 5.21
N TRP A 272 9.13 -18.53 4.24
CA TRP A 272 10.42 -19.21 4.40
C TRP A 272 11.44 -18.44 5.28
N GLU A 273 11.38 -17.11 5.27
CA GLU A 273 12.19 -16.25 6.15
C GLU A 273 11.87 -16.40 7.64
N ASN A 274 10.70 -16.97 7.97
CA ASN A 274 10.33 -17.34 9.32
C ASN A 274 10.37 -16.17 10.34
N HIS A 275 9.55 -15.16 10.08
CA HIS A 275 9.33 -14.05 11.03
C HIS A 275 8.59 -14.53 12.30
N ARG A 276 9.01 -14.00 13.47
CA ARG A 276 8.41 -14.34 14.77
C ARG A 276 7.01 -13.75 14.92
N GLU A 277 6.84 -12.48 14.60
CA GLU A 277 5.59 -11.75 14.82
C GLU A 277 4.83 -11.52 13.53
N GLU A 278 3.50 -11.45 13.64
CA GLU A 278 2.62 -11.21 12.49
C GLU A 278 2.85 -9.81 11.91
N SER A 279 3.05 -8.80 12.74
CA SER A 279 3.38 -7.43 12.32
C SER A 279 4.66 -7.38 11.47
N SER A 280 5.72 -8.02 11.93
CA SER A 280 7.00 -8.11 11.22
C SER A 280 6.86 -8.88 9.90
N PHE A 281 6.13 -9.99 9.91
CA PHE A 281 5.82 -10.78 8.72
C PHE A 281 5.07 -9.96 7.65
N GLN A 282 3.99 -9.28 8.06
CA GLN A 282 3.20 -8.43 7.17
C GLN A 282 4.02 -7.25 6.64
N ASN A 283 4.81 -6.59 7.49
CA ASN A 283 5.66 -5.47 7.07
C ASN A 283 6.69 -5.87 6.01
N HIS A 284 7.34 -7.04 6.15
CA HIS A 284 8.28 -7.53 5.14
C HIS A 284 7.57 -7.99 3.88
N HIS A 285 6.40 -8.62 4.00
CA HIS A 285 5.61 -9.01 2.83
C HIS A 285 5.15 -7.78 2.04
N ILE A 286 4.59 -6.77 2.72
CA ILE A 286 4.15 -5.52 2.12
C ILE A 286 5.32 -4.78 1.49
N THR A 287 6.46 -4.66 2.19
CA THR A 287 7.67 -4.02 1.63
C THR A 287 8.09 -4.67 0.32
N LYS A 288 8.10 -6.00 0.24
CA LYS A 288 8.42 -6.71 -1.01
C LYS A 288 7.37 -6.47 -2.09
N VAL A 289 6.09 -6.56 -1.77
CA VAL A 289 5.02 -6.39 -2.77
C VAL A 289 4.96 -4.94 -3.31
N LEU A 290 5.39 -3.96 -2.51
CA LEU A 290 5.47 -2.55 -2.92
C LEU A 290 6.72 -2.21 -3.75
N LEU A 291 7.81 -2.96 -3.58
CA LEU A 291 9.03 -2.85 -4.39
C LEU A 291 8.87 -3.57 -5.72
#